data_AF-A0A1M5RT76-F1
#
_entry.id   AF-A0A1M5RT76-F1
#
_cell.length_a   1.000
_cell.length_b   1.000
_cell.length_c   1.000
_cell.angle_alpha   90.00
_cell.angle_beta   90.00
_cell.angle_gamma   90.00
#
_symmetry.space_group_name_H-M   'P 1'
#
loop_
_entity.id
_entity.type
_entity.pdbx_description
1 polymer ?
#
loop_
_entity_poly.entity_id
_entity_poly.type
_entity_poly.pdbx_seq_one_letter_code
_entity_poly.pdbx_strand_id
1 'polypeptide(L)'
;MTIEEIVDLQMSAFNNRSIQEMMPLYSDNIKIYNFQDLTLAINGKKECEEMFINLFKQSPAIYAEVIKIIHFDNKIIVHEYVSGRNGDETKKEQVVIFEITNQKISRMDIMR
;
A
#
# COMPACT_ATOMS: atom_id res chain seq x y z
N MET A 1 16.57 -2.13 7.52
CA MET A 1 15.18 -2.36 7.94
C MET A 1 14.82 -3.79 7.59
N THR A 2 14.17 -4.50 8.49
CA THR A 2 13.56 -5.80 8.18
C THR A 2 12.38 -5.60 7.22
N ILE A 3 11.88 -6.71 6.65
CA ILE A 3 10.71 -6.68 5.76
C ILE A 3 9.48 -6.19 6.56
N GLU A 4 9.38 -6.64 7.81
CA GLU A 4 8.35 -6.25 8.76
C GLU A 4 8.36 -4.75 9.05
N GLU A 5 9.54 -4.20 9.39
CA GLU A 5 9.69 -2.77 9.65
C GLU A 5 9.28 -1.92 8.45
N ILE A 6 9.56 -2.37 7.23
CA ILE A 6 9.16 -1.65 6.00
C ILE A 6 7.64 -1.60 5.87
N VAL A 7 6.94 -2.71 6.13
CA VAL A 7 5.48 -2.75 6.02
C VAL A 7 4.81 -1.99 7.17
N ASP A 8 5.32 -2.10 8.39
CA ASP A 8 4.82 -1.33 9.54
C ASP A 8 4.94 0.19 9.30
N LEU A 9 6.08 0.63 8.77
CA LEU A 9 6.27 2.03 8.37
C LEU A 9 5.32 2.43 7.24
N GLN A 10 5.07 1.54 6.27
CA GLN A 10 4.17 1.84 5.16
C GLN A 10 2.71 1.98 5.63
N MET A 11 2.26 1.08 6.51
CA MET A 11 0.92 1.14 7.13
C MET A 11 0.75 2.40 7.97
N SER A 12 1.76 2.75 8.78
CA SER A 12 1.77 3.98 9.57
C SER A 12 1.71 5.23 8.68
N ALA A 13 2.57 5.30 7.67
CA ALA A 13 2.62 6.41 6.72
C ALA A 13 1.30 6.56 5.94
N PHE A 14 0.65 5.44 5.58
CA PHE A 14 -0.66 5.45 4.94
C PHE A 14 -1.74 6.06 5.83
N ASN A 15 -1.84 5.60 7.08
CA ASN A 15 -2.83 6.09 8.04
C ASN A 15 -2.58 7.56 8.46
N ASN A 16 -1.31 7.99 8.44
CA ASN A 16 -0.92 9.38 8.65
C ASN A 16 -1.01 10.23 7.37
N ARG A 17 -1.33 9.62 6.22
CA ARG A 17 -1.38 10.28 4.90
C ARG A 17 -0.06 10.99 4.55
N SER A 18 1.07 10.45 5.00
CA SER A 18 2.39 11.06 4.88
C SER A 18 3.13 10.54 3.64
N ILE A 19 3.04 11.29 2.53
CA ILE A 19 3.79 10.98 1.30
C ILE A 19 5.30 10.98 1.55
N GLN A 20 5.78 11.90 2.39
CA GLN A 20 7.19 12.03 2.75
C GLN A 20 7.73 10.78 3.46
N GLU A 21 6.94 10.17 4.34
CA GLU A 21 7.32 8.90 5.01
C GLU A 21 7.11 7.68 4.11
N MET A 22 6.11 7.73 3.23
CA MET A 22 5.72 6.59 2.42
C MET A 22 6.64 6.36 1.22
N MET A 23 6.96 7.40 0.43
CA MET A 23 7.71 7.24 -0.82
C MET A 23 9.15 6.72 -0.68
N PRO A 24 9.88 6.99 0.41
CA PRO A 24 11.18 6.35 0.66
C PRO A 24 11.09 4.83 0.75
N LEU A 25 9.95 4.23 1.07
CA LEU A 25 9.80 2.77 1.20
C LEU A 25 9.69 2.05 -0.16
N TYR A 26 9.33 2.77 -1.21
CA TYR A 26 9.13 2.22 -2.55
C TYR A 26 10.40 2.30 -3.41
N SER A 27 10.60 1.27 -4.23
CA SER A 27 11.65 1.24 -5.24
C SER A 27 11.31 2.16 -6.41
N ASP A 28 12.32 2.60 -7.16
CA ASP A 28 12.11 3.48 -8.32
C ASP A 28 11.29 2.81 -9.44
N ASN A 29 11.35 1.48 -9.51
CA ASN A 29 10.70 0.64 -10.51
C ASN A 29 9.45 -0.09 -9.98
N ILE A 30 8.85 0.39 -8.89
CA ILE A 30 7.64 -0.20 -8.28
C ILE A 30 6.58 -0.51 -9.34
N LYS A 31 5.98 -1.70 -9.24
CA LYS A 31 4.80 -2.07 -10.02
C LYS A 31 3.62 -2.29 -9.08
N ILE A 32 2.46 -1.72 -9.42
CA ILE A 32 1.22 -1.99 -8.70
C ILE A 32 0.25 -2.68 -9.64
N TYR A 33 -0.28 -3.81 -9.21
CA TYR A 33 -1.21 -4.62 -9.99
C TYR A 33 -2.57 -4.72 -9.29
N ASN A 34 -3.61 -4.79 -10.10
CA ASN A 34 -4.86 -5.38 -9.66
C ASN A 34 -4.69 -6.91 -9.64
N PHE A 35 -4.92 -7.54 -8.49
CA PHE A 35 -4.70 -8.97 -8.33
C PHE A 35 -5.69 -9.83 -9.14
N GLN A 36 -6.92 -9.35 -9.35
CA GLN A 36 -7.97 -10.15 -10.02
C GLN A 36 -7.65 -10.47 -11.48
N ASP A 37 -7.09 -9.52 -12.22
CA ASP A 37 -6.85 -9.62 -13.66
C ASP A 37 -5.37 -9.42 -14.04
N LEU A 38 -4.51 -9.15 -13.05
CA LEU A 38 -3.08 -8.84 -13.22
C LEU A 38 -2.85 -7.61 -14.11
N THR A 39 -3.83 -6.71 -14.22
CA THR A 39 -3.66 -5.45 -14.93
C THR A 39 -2.66 -4.57 -14.19
N LEU A 40 -1.66 -4.06 -14.91
CA LEU A 40 -0.70 -3.10 -14.38
C LEU A 40 -1.39 -1.75 -14.20
N ALA A 41 -1.60 -1.36 -12.95
CA ALA A 41 -2.25 -0.10 -12.59
C ALA A 41 -1.24 1.06 -12.49
N ILE A 42 -0.03 0.79 -11.98
CA ILE A 42 1.00 1.80 -11.75
C ILE A 42 2.36 1.24 -12.15
N ASN A 43 3.12 2.05 -12.89
CA ASN A 43 4.43 1.72 -13.41
C ASN A 43 5.48 2.76 -13.02
N GLY A 44 6.15 2.51 -11.90
CA GLY A 44 7.26 3.32 -11.40
C GLY A 44 6.85 4.28 -10.30
N LYS A 45 7.86 4.83 -9.64
CA LYS A 45 7.71 5.58 -8.39
C LYS A 45 6.93 6.88 -8.53
N LYS A 46 7.10 7.59 -9.65
CA LYS A 46 6.38 8.85 -9.92
C LYS A 46 4.88 8.63 -9.97
N GLU A 47 4.42 7.63 -10.73
CA GLU A 47 3.00 7.29 -10.81
C GLU A 47 2.45 6.81 -9.45
N CYS A 48 3.26 6.06 -8.70
CA CYS A 48 2.92 5.63 -7.34
C CYS A 48 2.70 6.81 -6.38
N GLU A 49 3.62 7.79 -6.41
CA GLU A 49 3.51 9.02 -5.63
C GLU A 49 2.26 9.82 -5.99
N GLU A 50 2.02 10.04 -7.29
CA GLU A 50 0.83 10.75 -7.78
C GLU A 50 -0.47 10.04 -7.39
N MET A 51 -0.51 8.71 -7.45
CA MET A 51 -1.66 7.91 -7.00
C MET A 51 -1.97 8.18 -5.52
N PHE A 52 -0.98 8.10 -4.64
CA PHE A 52 -1.19 8.30 -3.21
C PHE A 52 -1.51 9.75 -2.84
N ILE A 53 -0.87 10.74 -3.49
CA ILE A 53 -1.21 12.17 -3.31
C ILE A 53 -2.69 12.39 -3.63
N ASN A 54 -3.16 11.87 -4.76
CA ASN A 54 -4.55 12.00 -5.17
C ASN A 54 -5.50 11.29 -4.20
N LEU A 55 -5.16 10.07 -3.77
CA LEU A 55 -5.95 9.31 -2.80
C LEU A 55 -6.13 10.09 -1.49
N PHE A 56 -5.05 10.60 -0.91
CA PHE A 56 -5.09 11.31 0.37
C PHE A 56 -5.79 12.65 0.26
N LYS A 57 -5.65 13.36 -0.87
CA LYS A 57 -6.38 14.59 -1.13
C LYS A 57 -7.90 14.36 -1.22
N GLN A 58 -8.31 13.26 -1.87
CA GLN A 58 -9.74 12.92 -2.04
C GLN A 58 -10.34 12.25 -0.80
N SER A 59 -9.51 11.69 0.08
CA SER A 59 -9.95 10.86 1.22
C SER A 59 -9.27 11.31 2.52
N PRO A 60 -9.61 12.50 3.06
CA PRO A 60 -8.95 13.04 4.26
C PRO A 60 -9.17 12.19 5.53
N ALA A 61 -10.24 11.39 5.56
CA ALA A 61 -10.56 10.47 6.64
C ALA A 61 -10.11 9.02 6.35
N ILE A 62 -9.33 8.77 5.29
CA ILE A 62 -8.93 7.40 4.95
C ILE A 62 -8.14 6.75 6.08
N TYR A 63 -8.49 5.50 6.35
CA TYR A 63 -7.86 4.68 7.39
C TYR A 63 -7.87 3.21 6.97
N ALA A 64 -6.77 2.52 7.22
CA ALA A 64 -6.60 1.08 7.06
C ALA A 64 -6.42 0.44 8.44
N GLU A 65 -7.34 -0.47 8.78
CA GLU A 65 -7.30 -1.31 9.97
C GLU A 65 -6.74 -2.68 9.59
N VAL A 66 -5.54 -3.01 10.08
CA VAL A 66 -4.91 -4.31 9.85
C VAL A 66 -5.60 -5.38 10.69
N ILE A 67 -6.05 -6.45 10.03
CA ILE A 67 -6.71 -7.60 10.64
C ILE A 67 -5.70 -8.73 10.86
N LYS A 68 -4.90 -9.02 9.83
CA LYS A 68 -3.93 -10.11 9.84
C LYS A 68 -2.77 -9.82 8.91
N ILE A 69 -1.58 -10.22 9.35
CA ILE A 69 -0.36 -10.20 8.55
C ILE A 69 0.13 -11.63 8.38
N ILE A 70 0.54 -11.97 7.16
CA ILE A 70 1.21 -13.24 6.83
C ILE A 70 2.58 -12.92 6.22
N HIS A 71 3.63 -13.49 6.79
CA HIS A 71 5.00 -13.38 6.30
C HIS A 71 5.28 -14.58 5.39
N PHE A 72 5.75 -14.32 4.17
CA PHE A 72 6.02 -15.36 3.18
C PHE A 72 7.26 -15.00 2.36
N ASP A 73 8.43 -15.51 2.79
CA ASP A 73 9.73 -15.22 2.17
C ASP A 73 9.97 -13.70 2.07
N ASN A 74 10.15 -13.15 0.86
CA ASN A 74 10.34 -11.73 0.63
C ASN A 74 9.02 -10.94 0.50
N LYS A 75 7.90 -11.54 0.88
CA LYS A 75 6.55 -10.97 0.74
C LYS A 75 5.84 -10.88 2.08
N ILE A 76 5.00 -9.85 2.20
CA ILE A 76 4.06 -9.70 3.29
C ILE A 76 2.66 -9.54 2.71
N ILE A 77 1.72 -10.32 3.22
CA ILE A 77 0.31 -10.27 2.86
C ILE A 77 -0.44 -9.62 4.03
N VAL A 78 -1.05 -8.48 3.77
CA VAL A 78 -1.82 -7.70 4.74
C VAL A 78 -3.29 -7.85 4.41
N HIS A 79 -4.06 -8.39 5.34
CA HIS A 79 -5.52 -8.40 5.32
C HIS A 79 -6.03 -7.24 6.16
N GLU A 80 -6.82 -6.36 5.57
CA GLU A 80 -7.23 -5.09 6.17
C GLU A 80 -8.68 -4.71 5.85
N TYR A 81 -9.24 -3.83 6.67
CA TYR A 81 -10.41 -3.04 6.33
C TYR A 81 -9.99 -1.59 6.02
N VAL A 82 -10.46 -1.05 4.90
CA VAL A 82 -10.27 0.35 4.53
C VAL A 82 -11.59 1.11 4.66
N SER A 83 -11.59 2.24 5.34
CA SER A 83 -12.73 3.18 5.45
C SER A 83 -12.30 4.61 5.12
N GLY A 84 -13.26 5.52 4.98
CA GLY A 84 -13.03 6.95 4.72
C GLY A 84 -12.60 7.28 3.29
N ARG A 85 -12.55 6.29 2.40
CA ARG A 85 -12.16 6.47 0.99
C ARG A 85 -13.26 7.25 0.26
N ASN A 86 -12.91 8.37 -0.34
CA ASN A 86 -13.84 9.31 -1.01
C ASN A 86 -15.02 9.74 -0.10
N GLY A 87 -14.81 9.78 1.21
CA GLY A 87 -15.86 10.10 2.20
C GLY A 87 -16.84 8.95 2.49
N ASP A 88 -16.61 7.74 1.95
CA ASP A 88 -17.37 6.55 2.31
C ASP A 88 -16.82 5.94 3.61
N GLU A 89 -17.60 6.02 4.69
CA GLU A 89 -17.26 5.48 6.00
C GLU A 89 -17.45 3.94 6.10
N THR A 90 -17.99 3.29 5.07
CA THR A 90 -18.14 1.83 5.09
C THR A 90 -16.78 1.14 5.06
N LYS A 91 -16.57 0.19 5.98
CA LYS A 91 -15.39 -0.67 5.97
C LYS A 91 -15.45 -1.60 4.76
N LYS A 92 -14.49 -1.46 3.85
CA LYS A 92 -14.28 -2.35 2.71
C LYS A 92 -13.13 -3.30 3.03
N GLU A 93 -13.36 -4.59 2.87
CA GLU A 93 -12.32 -5.60 3.01
C GLU A 93 -11.34 -5.51 1.84
N GLN A 94 -10.04 -5.65 2.12
CA GLN A 94 -8.99 -5.64 1.12
C GLN A 94 -7.84 -6.54 1.57
N VAL A 95 -7.11 -7.11 0.61
CA VAL A 95 -5.80 -7.70 0.84
C VAL A 95 -4.77 -6.95 0.00
N VAL A 96 -3.63 -6.63 0.61
CA VAL A 96 -2.47 -6.05 -0.06
C VAL A 96 -1.30 -7.00 0.08
N ILE A 97 -0.65 -7.31 -1.03
CA ILE A 97 0.56 -8.13 -1.05
C ILE A 97 1.73 -7.22 -1.40
N PHE A 98 2.67 -7.09 -0.48
CA PHE A 98 3.94 -6.40 -0.72
C PHE A 98 5.02 -7.41 -1.06
N GLU A 99 5.78 -7.14 -2.11
CA GLU A 99 7.05 -7.79 -2.37
C GLU A 99 8.19 -6.81 -2.09
N ILE A 100 9.16 -7.27 -1.30
CA ILE A 100 10.30 -6.48 -0.87
C ILE A 100 11.56 -7.01 -1.55
N THR A 101 12.30 -6.11 -2.20
CA THR A 101 13.60 -6.39 -2.81
C THR A 101 14.56 -5.27 -2.44
N ASN A 102 15.78 -5.60 -2.01
CA ASN A 102 16.79 -4.61 -1.62
C ASN A 102 16.26 -3.57 -0.60
N GLN A 103 15.49 -4.03 0.40
CA GLN A 103 14.88 -3.18 1.43
C GLN A 103 13.91 -2.11 0.88
N LYS A 104 13.30 -2.35 -0.29
CA LYS A 104 12.28 -1.49 -0.89
C LYS A 104 11.10 -2.33 -1.35
N ILE A 105 9.90 -1.76 -1.27
CA ILE A 105 8.70 -2.33 -1.90
C ILE A 105 8.91 -2.24 -3.42
N SER A 106 9.03 -3.41 -4.06
CA SER A 106 9.29 -3.55 -5.49
C SER A 106 8.03 -3.92 -6.28
N ARG A 107 7.07 -4.55 -5.62
CA ARG A 107 5.74 -4.83 -6.17
C ARG A 107 4.67 -4.73 -5.08
N MET A 108 3.50 -4.25 -5.47
CA MET A 108 2.29 -4.29 -4.66
C MET A 108 1.14 -4.87 -5.47
N ASP A 109 0.43 -5.85 -4.93
CA ASP A 109 -0.81 -6.35 -5.52
C ASP A 109 -1.98 -5.98 -4.61
N ILE A 110 -3.05 -5.48 -5.18
CA ILE A 110 -4.27 -5.11 -4.45
C ILE A 110 -5.39 -6.07 -4.85
N MET A 111 -6.00 -6.72 -3.86
CA MET A 111 -7.19 -7.57 -4.01
C MET A 111 -8.33 -6.96 -3.21
N ARG A 112 -9.47 -6.72 -3.87
CA ARG A 112 -10.69 -6.10 -3.30
C ARG A 112 -11.93 -6.92 -3.60
#